data_AF-A0A554IUG4-F1
#
_entry.id   AF-A0A554IUG4-F1
#
_cell.length_a   1.000
_cell.length_b   1.000
_cell.length_c   1.000
_cell.angle_alpha   90.00
_cell.angle_beta   90.00
_cell.angle_gamma   90.00
#
_symmetry.space_group_name_H-M   'P 1'
#
loop_
_entity.id
_entity.type
_entity.pdbx_description
1 polymer ?
#
loop_
_entity_poly.entity_id
_entity_poly.type
_entity_poly.pdbx_seq_one_letter_code
_entity_poly.pdbx_strand_id
1 'polypeptide(L)'
;MLEVKELILEIFSYMKEVPDNFYKISVGTDSELSGATKHANLVTAVVVHRVGRGARYFWRNMDDGPFHTLRDRIIREVLISIDAARDILAALQVEEKNLPEDEVPKWSFEVHADVGKEGDTKTMFQEVVGMILGNNFVPQTKPMSYAASSAADRHTS
;
A
#
# COMPACT_ATOMS: atom_id res chain seq x y z
N MET A 1 0.57 0.57 -14.68
CA MET A 1 -0.01 -0.54 -13.90
C MET A 1 -0.76 -1.43 -14.84
N LEU A 2 -0.63 -2.73 -14.63
CA LEU A 2 -1.51 -3.73 -15.23
C LEU A 2 -2.97 -3.41 -14.90
N GLU A 3 -3.90 -3.87 -15.73
CA GLU A 3 -5.31 -3.88 -15.33
C GLU A 3 -5.45 -4.65 -14.01
N VAL A 4 -6.42 -4.31 -13.15
CA VAL A 4 -6.53 -4.93 -11.81
C VAL A 4 -6.48 -6.45 -11.88
N LYS A 5 -7.14 -7.04 -12.88
CA LYS A 5 -7.14 -8.48 -13.12
C LYS A 5 -5.73 -9.03 -13.41
N GLU A 6 -4.98 -8.39 -14.30
CA GLU A 6 -3.62 -8.79 -14.66
C GLU A 6 -2.66 -8.64 -13.47
N LEU A 7 -2.82 -7.57 -12.68
CA LEU A 7 -2.09 -7.37 -11.44
C LEU A 7 -2.33 -8.55 -10.49
N ILE A 8 -3.59 -8.95 -10.25
CA ILE A 8 -3.90 -10.05 -9.33
C ILE A 8 -3.25 -11.36 -9.80
N LEU A 9 -3.34 -11.67 -11.10
CA LEU A 9 -2.73 -12.88 -11.65
C LEU A 9 -1.21 -12.90 -11.43
N GLU A 10 -0.54 -11.76 -11.63
CA GLU A 10 0.89 -11.63 -11.41
C GLU A 10 1.26 -11.75 -9.92
N ILE A 11 0.44 -11.21 -9.02
CA ILE A 11 0.60 -11.37 -7.57
C ILE A 11 0.52 -12.86 -7.18
N PHE A 12 -0.51 -13.58 -7.63
CA PHE A 12 -0.65 -15.00 -7.32
C PHE A 12 0.45 -15.85 -7.97
N SER A 13 0.87 -15.51 -9.19
CA SER A 13 2.04 -16.13 -9.85
C SER A 13 3.29 -16.00 -8.97
N TYR A 14 3.56 -14.79 -8.46
CA TYR A 14 4.69 -14.56 -7.55
C TYR A 14 4.57 -15.33 -6.22
N MET A 15 3.36 -15.46 -5.67
CA MET A 15 3.13 -16.20 -4.43
C MET A 15 3.35 -17.71 -4.61
N LYS A 16 2.94 -18.25 -5.77
CA LYS A 16 3.08 -19.68 -6.11
C LYS A 16 4.53 -20.15 -6.25
N GLU A 17 5.48 -19.25 -6.52
CA GLU A 17 6.90 -19.60 -6.54
C GLU A 17 7.41 -20.12 -5.18
N VAL A 18 6.84 -19.63 -4.08
CA VAL A 18 7.16 -20.09 -2.71
C VAL A 18 5.86 -20.08 -1.88
N PRO A 19 5.02 -21.12 -2.00
CA PRO A 19 3.65 -21.13 -1.48
C PRO A 19 3.58 -21.11 0.06
N ASP A 20 4.57 -21.71 0.73
CA ASP A 20 4.61 -21.78 2.20
C ASP A 20 5.06 -20.47 2.88
N ASN A 21 5.46 -19.45 2.10
CA ASN A 21 5.92 -18.19 2.67
C ASN A 21 4.75 -17.29 3.05
N PHE A 22 4.97 -16.42 4.04
CA PHE A 22 4.04 -15.34 4.33
C PHE A 22 4.33 -14.12 3.45
N TYR A 23 3.27 -13.49 2.93
CA TYR A 23 3.36 -12.30 2.09
C TYR A 23 2.68 -11.10 2.74
N LYS A 24 3.30 -9.92 2.63
CA LYS A 24 2.68 -8.64 3.02
C LYS A 24 2.40 -7.85 1.76
N ILE A 25 1.13 -7.54 1.52
CA ILE A 25 0.70 -6.69 0.42
C ILE A 25 0.41 -5.30 0.98
N SER A 26 1.07 -4.28 0.47
CA SER A 26 0.82 -2.89 0.86
C SER A 26 0.46 -2.04 -0.35
N VAL A 27 -0.55 -1.19 -0.20
CA VAL A 27 -0.97 -0.22 -1.23
C VAL A 27 -0.80 1.19 -0.69
N GLY A 28 -0.22 2.09 -1.48
CA GLY A 28 -0.10 3.50 -1.11
C GLY A 28 0.09 4.39 -2.32
N THR A 29 -0.33 5.65 -2.19
CA THR A 29 -0.16 6.68 -3.22
C THR A 29 0.74 7.76 -2.69
N ASP A 30 1.71 8.15 -3.49
CA ASP A 30 2.60 9.28 -3.23
C ASP A 30 2.43 10.34 -4.32
N SER A 31 2.79 11.59 -4.02
CA SER A 31 2.74 12.70 -4.96
C SER A 31 4.12 13.22 -5.30
N GLU A 32 4.44 13.26 -6.60
CA GLU A 32 5.61 13.96 -7.11
C GLU A 32 5.19 15.34 -7.60
N LEU A 33 5.58 16.39 -6.87
CA LEU A 33 5.36 17.77 -7.30
C LEU A 33 6.25 18.14 -8.48
N SER A 34 5.64 18.56 -9.58
CA SER A 34 6.37 19.20 -10.67
C SER A 34 6.67 20.66 -10.30
N GLY A 35 7.95 20.98 -10.10
CA GLY A 35 8.41 22.21 -9.44
C GLY A 35 7.99 23.54 -10.06
N ALA A 36 7.46 23.56 -11.29
CA ALA A 36 7.05 24.78 -11.98
C ALA A 36 5.55 25.07 -11.94
N THR A 37 4.67 24.07 -11.78
CA THR A 37 3.22 24.24 -12.05
C THR A 37 2.31 23.92 -10.86
N LYS A 38 2.84 23.47 -9.71
CA LYS A 38 2.04 22.90 -8.59
C LYS A 38 1.18 21.69 -8.99
N HIS A 39 1.31 21.20 -10.22
CA HIS A 39 0.75 19.92 -10.63
C HIS A 39 1.51 18.82 -9.91
N ALA A 40 0.79 17.83 -9.40
CA ALA A 40 1.39 16.66 -8.82
C ALA A 40 1.01 15.44 -9.65
N ASN A 41 2.01 14.61 -9.93
CA ASN A 41 1.78 13.28 -10.45
C ASN A 41 1.56 12.37 -9.25
N LEU A 42 0.40 11.73 -9.19
CA LEU A 42 0.10 10.77 -8.14
C LEU A 42 0.50 9.38 -8.61
N VAL A 43 1.31 8.71 -7.80
CA VAL A 43 1.82 7.38 -8.09
C VAL A 43 1.25 6.41 -7.07
N THR A 44 0.28 5.58 -7.49
CA THR A 44 -0.20 4.47 -6.66
C THR A 44 0.73 3.29 -6.84
N ALA A 45 1.32 2.80 -5.75
CA ALA A 45 2.17 1.63 -5.70
C ALA A 45 1.49 0.47 -4.94
N VAL A 46 1.70 -0.74 -5.44
CA VAL A 46 1.36 -2.01 -4.79
C VAL A 46 2.66 -2.78 -4.59
N VAL A 47 2.95 -3.13 -3.35
CA VAL A 47 4.16 -3.89 -2.98
C VAL A 47 3.75 -5.23 -2.43
N VAL A 48 4.31 -6.30 -2.98
CA VAL A 48 4.13 -7.67 -2.48
C VAL A 48 5.46 -8.15 -1.91
N HIS A 49 5.60 -8.05 -0.60
CA HIS A 49 6.80 -8.44 0.12
C HIS A 49 6.69 -9.90 0.59
N ARG A 50 7.57 -10.75 0.06
CA ARG A 50 7.81 -12.11 0.55
C ARG A 50 8.71 -12.01 1.78
N VAL A 51 8.17 -12.25 2.98
CA VAL A 51 8.90 -12.05 4.23
C VAL A 51 10.21 -12.84 4.22
N GLY A 52 11.33 -12.13 4.41
CA GLY A 52 12.69 -12.69 4.42
C GLY A 52 13.32 -12.97 3.05
N ARG A 53 12.63 -12.67 1.94
CA ARG A 53 13.05 -13.09 0.58
C ARG A 53 12.80 -12.04 -0.53
N GLY A 54 12.57 -10.78 -0.18
CA GLY A 54 12.43 -9.67 -1.13
C GLY A 54 11.00 -9.38 -1.58
N ALA A 55 10.82 -8.43 -2.49
CA ALA A 55 9.49 -7.91 -2.86
C ALA A 55 9.33 -7.68 -4.37
N ARG A 56 8.08 -7.70 -4.84
CA ARG A 56 7.67 -7.19 -6.16
C ARG A 56 6.90 -5.88 -6.02
N TYR A 57 7.07 -5.00 -7.00
CA TYR A 57 6.51 -3.65 -7.02
C TYR A 57 5.72 -3.43 -8.30
N PHE A 58 4.53 -2.86 -8.17
CA PHE A 58 3.68 -2.43 -9.27
C PHE A 58 3.26 -0.99 -9.04
N TRP A 59 3.16 -0.19 -10.10
CA TRP A 59 2.71 1.20 -9.97
C TRP A 59 1.89 1.69 -11.16
N ARG A 60 1.02 2.68 -10.91
CA ARG A 60 0.40 3.55 -11.93
C ARG A 60 0.66 5.01 -11.58
N ASN A 61 0.77 5.80 -12.64
CA ASN A 61 0.73 7.25 -12.54
C ASN A 61 -0.68 7.73 -12.87
N MET A 62 -1.10 8.78 -12.19
CA MET A 62 -2.31 9.52 -12.48
C MET A 62 -1.96 11.00 -12.45
N ASP A 63 -2.31 11.71 -13.51
CA ASP A 63 -2.23 13.17 -13.50
C ASP A 63 -3.39 13.69 -12.64
N ASP A 64 -3.05 14.42 -11.59
CA ASP A 64 -4.04 15.10 -10.76
C ASP A 64 -3.82 16.61 -10.77
N GLY A 65 -4.89 17.34 -10.46
CA GLY A 65 -4.92 18.79 -10.51
C GLY A 65 -3.94 19.47 -9.55
N PRO A 66 -3.81 20.80 -9.61
CA PRO A 66 -2.94 21.53 -8.71
C PRO A 66 -3.41 21.39 -7.26
N PHE A 67 -2.46 21.10 -6.35
CA PHE A 67 -2.73 21.10 -4.92
C PHE A 67 -2.41 22.46 -4.29
N HIS A 68 -3.34 22.97 -3.48
CA HIS A 68 -3.21 24.29 -2.84
C HIS A 68 -2.56 24.21 -1.47
N THR A 69 -2.73 23.10 -0.75
CA THR A 69 -2.13 22.87 0.58
C THR A 69 -1.51 21.48 0.70
N LEU A 70 -0.55 21.32 1.62
CA LEU A 70 0.01 20.02 1.99
C LEU A 70 -1.09 19.06 2.46
N ARG A 71 -2.08 19.59 3.17
CA ARG A 71 -3.21 18.83 3.69
C ARG A 71 -4.06 18.25 2.58
N ASP A 72 -4.48 19.06 1.61
CA ASP A 72 -5.30 18.59 0.49
C ASP A 72 -4.60 17.48 -0.29
N ARG A 73 -3.28 17.62 -0.47
CA ARG A 73 -2.44 16.63 -1.15
C ARG A 73 -2.40 15.30 -0.42
N ILE A 74 -2.08 15.31 0.89
CA ILE A 74 -2.02 14.09 1.71
C ILE A 74 -3.40 13.42 1.81
N ILE A 75 -4.46 14.19 2.01
CA ILE A 75 -5.81 13.64 2.05
C ILE A 75 -6.16 12.98 0.71
N ARG A 76 -5.76 13.61 -0.41
CA ARG A 76 -5.98 13.04 -1.74
C ARG A 76 -5.20 11.74 -1.98
N GLU A 77 -3.93 11.70 -1.59
CA GLU A 77 -3.11 10.48 -1.61
C GLU A 77 -3.78 9.34 -0.83
N VAL A 78 -4.26 9.62 0.39
CA VAL A 78 -4.90 8.63 1.26
C VAL A 78 -6.21 8.11 0.65
N LEU A 79 -7.05 9.01 0.12
CA LEU A 79 -8.31 8.63 -0.52
C LEU A 79 -8.07 7.69 -1.72
N ILE A 80 -7.12 8.04 -2.59
CA ILE A 80 -6.77 7.20 -3.74
C ILE A 80 -6.22 5.85 -3.29
N SER A 81 -5.41 5.83 -2.23
CA SER A 81 -4.85 4.60 -1.67
C SER A 81 -5.94 3.68 -1.14
N ILE A 82 -6.93 4.23 -0.44
CA ILE A 82 -8.10 3.48 0.08
C ILE A 82 -8.94 2.94 -1.07
N ASP A 83 -9.21 3.74 -2.11
CA ASP A 83 -10.01 3.28 -3.25
C ASP A 83 -9.30 2.16 -4.02
N ALA A 84 -8.01 2.33 -4.30
CA ALA A 84 -7.20 1.27 -4.92
C ALA A 84 -7.14 0.01 -4.03
N ALA A 85 -7.00 0.17 -2.72
CA ALA A 85 -6.96 -0.92 -1.76
C ALA A 85 -8.27 -1.74 -1.76
N ARG A 86 -9.44 -1.09 -1.88
CA ARG A 86 -10.74 -1.76 -1.98
C ARG A 86 -10.82 -2.62 -3.22
N ASP A 87 -10.48 -2.05 -4.38
CA ASP A 87 -10.56 -2.77 -5.67
C ASP A 87 -9.62 -3.98 -5.69
N ILE A 88 -8.38 -3.79 -5.22
CA ILE A 88 -7.36 -4.84 -5.18
C ILE A 88 -7.75 -5.93 -4.17
N LEU A 89 -8.18 -5.57 -2.96
CA LEU A 89 -8.56 -6.55 -1.95
C LEU A 89 -9.75 -7.39 -2.41
N ALA A 90 -10.77 -6.76 -3.00
CA ALA A 90 -11.92 -7.47 -3.54
C ALA A 90 -11.49 -8.47 -4.64
N ALA A 91 -10.60 -8.05 -5.55
CA ALA A 91 -10.11 -8.91 -6.61
C ALA A 91 -9.22 -10.06 -6.08
N LEU A 92 -8.37 -9.82 -5.09
CA LEU A 92 -7.57 -10.85 -4.41
C LEU A 92 -8.48 -11.92 -3.78
N GLN A 93 -9.53 -11.49 -3.06
CA GLN A 93 -10.46 -12.41 -2.39
C GLN A 93 -11.29 -13.24 -3.38
N VAL A 94 -11.60 -12.68 -4.56
CA VAL A 94 -12.26 -13.45 -5.62
C VAL A 94 -11.32 -14.52 -6.16
N GLU A 95 -10.06 -14.17 -6.45
CA GLU A 95 -9.08 -15.12 -6.97
C GLU A 95 -8.74 -16.22 -5.96
N GLU A 96 -8.61 -15.86 -4.67
CA GLU A 96 -8.37 -16.80 -3.58
C GLU A 96 -9.46 -17.87 -3.49
N LYS A 97 -10.74 -17.49 -3.65
CA LYS A 97 -11.88 -18.43 -3.64
C LYS A 97 -11.89 -19.40 -4.82
N ASN A 98 -11.16 -19.10 -5.90
CA ASN A 98 -11.05 -19.97 -7.06
C ASN A 98 -9.92 -21.00 -6.91
N LEU A 99 -9.11 -20.91 -5.86
CA LEU A 99 -8.02 -21.85 -5.59
C LEU A 99 -8.48 -23.00 -4.66
N PRO A 100 -7.87 -24.19 -4.79
CA PRO A 100 -7.95 -25.22 -3.76
C PRO A 100 -7.48 -24.68 -2.39
N GLU A 101 -8.12 -25.12 -1.31
CA GLU A 101 -7.83 -24.63 0.06
C GLU A 101 -6.37 -24.81 0.46
N ASP A 102 -5.72 -25.89 0.01
CA ASP A 102 -4.31 -26.21 0.23
C ASP A 102 -3.33 -25.41 -0.64
N GLU A 103 -3.84 -24.68 -1.65
CA GLU A 103 -3.05 -23.81 -2.53
C GLU A 103 -3.19 -22.32 -2.20
N VAL A 104 -4.03 -21.96 -1.22
CA VAL A 104 -4.24 -20.56 -0.82
C VAL A 104 -2.98 -20.02 -0.11
N PRO A 105 -2.30 -19.01 -0.68
CA PRO A 105 -1.13 -18.42 -0.04
C PRO A 105 -1.51 -17.67 1.23
N LYS A 106 -0.58 -17.62 2.20
CA LYS A 106 -0.77 -16.83 3.43
C LYS A 106 -0.33 -15.38 3.21
N TRP A 107 -1.24 -14.43 3.37
CA TRP A 107 -0.92 -13.01 3.22
C TRP A 107 -1.67 -12.09 4.17
N SER A 108 -1.13 -10.88 4.36
CA SER A 108 -1.80 -9.74 4.99
C SER A 108 -1.87 -8.55 4.04
N PHE A 109 -2.83 -7.66 4.25
CA PHE A 109 -3.06 -6.51 3.40
C PHE A 109 -3.16 -5.22 4.21
N GLU A 110 -2.44 -4.18 3.78
CA GLU A 110 -2.33 -2.92 4.50
C GLU A 110 -2.29 -1.71 3.56
N VAL A 111 -2.68 -0.56 4.10
CA VAL A 111 -2.66 0.72 3.37
C VAL A 111 -1.59 1.62 3.97
N HIS A 112 -0.68 2.07 3.11
CA HIS A 112 0.42 2.93 3.50
C HIS A 112 0.05 4.40 3.26
N ALA A 113 0.34 5.25 4.24
CA ALA A 113 0.22 6.69 4.13
C ALA A 113 1.46 7.37 4.73
N ASP A 114 2.02 8.36 4.03
CA ASP A 114 3.21 9.08 4.49
C ASP A 114 2.86 10.23 5.46
N VAL A 115 2.31 9.85 6.63
CA VAL A 115 2.07 10.76 7.75
C VAL A 115 2.85 10.31 8.98
N GLY A 116 3.33 11.29 9.75
CA GLY A 116 4.17 11.09 10.94
C GLY A 116 3.54 11.63 12.21
N LYS A 117 3.96 11.10 13.36
CA LYS A 117 3.59 11.65 14.70
C LYS A 117 4.35 12.94 15.05
N GLU A 118 5.30 13.33 14.22
CA GLU A 118 6.18 14.48 14.36
C GLU A 118 6.27 15.21 13.01
N GLY A 119 6.71 16.47 13.03
CA GLY A 119 6.81 17.30 11.83
C GLY A 119 5.45 17.82 11.30
N ASP A 120 5.46 18.27 10.05
CA ASP A 120 4.36 19.02 9.42
C ASP A 120 3.06 18.22 9.26
N THR A 121 3.13 16.88 9.35
CA THR A 121 1.99 15.98 9.17
C THR A 121 1.37 15.50 10.49
N LYS A 122 1.92 15.91 11.64
CA LYS A 122 1.44 15.50 12.97
C LYS A 122 -0.04 15.79 13.21
N THR A 123 -0.52 16.94 12.76
CA THR A 123 -1.93 17.35 12.93
C THR A 123 -2.89 16.48 12.13
N MET A 124 -2.41 15.84 11.07
CA MET A 124 -3.18 14.97 10.17
C MET A 124 -3.05 13.49 10.51
N PHE A 125 -2.08 13.11 11.35
CA PHE A 125 -1.81 11.71 11.67
C PHE A 125 -3.04 10.94 12.14
N GLN A 126 -3.78 11.47 13.13
CA GLN A 126 -4.96 10.80 13.67
C GLN A 126 -6.11 10.75 12.67
N GLU A 127 -6.27 11.79 11.86
CA GLU A 127 -7.28 11.86 10.81
C GLU A 127 -7.03 10.79 9.74
N VAL A 128 -5.81 10.73 9.20
CA VAL A 128 -5.43 9.76 8.16
C VAL A 128 -5.52 8.32 8.68
N VAL A 129 -5.03 8.06 9.89
CA VAL A 129 -5.19 6.75 10.54
C VAL A 129 -6.68 6.39 10.70
N GLY A 130 -7.49 7.36 11.14
CA GLY A 130 -8.94 7.18 11.27
C GLY A 130 -9.63 6.89 9.93
N MET A 131 -9.22 7.54 8.84
CA MET A 131 -9.74 7.28 7.49
C MET A 131 -9.45 5.84 7.04
N ILE A 132 -8.22 5.36 7.26
CA ILE A 132 -7.83 4.00 6.85
C ILE A 132 -8.57 2.95 7.70
N LEU A 133 -8.61 3.12 9.01
CA LEU A 133 -9.31 2.21 9.93
C LEU A 133 -10.83 2.21 9.69
N GLY A 134 -11.43 3.38 9.44
CA GLY A 134 -12.85 3.50 9.10
C GLY A 134 -13.23 2.78 7.81
N ASN A 135 -12.25 2.38 7.00
CA ASN A 135 -12.40 1.56 5.80
C ASN A 135 -11.97 0.11 5.98
N ASN A 136 -11.81 -0.34 7.23
CA ASN A 136 -11.41 -1.71 7.59
C ASN A 136 -10.04 -2.14 7.04
N PHE A 137 -9.14 -1.19 6.80
CA PHE A 137 -7.75 -1.47 6.44
C PHE A 137 -6.81 -1.27 7.63
N VAL A 138 -5.69 -1.98 7.61
CA VAL A 138 -4.60 -1.77 8.58
C VAL A 138 -3.74 -0.60 8.09
N PRO A 139 -3.62 0.49 8.86
CA PRO A 139 -2.76 1.61 8.50
C PRO A 139 -1.30 1.29 8.76
N GLN A 140 -0.46 1.49 7.75
CA GLN A 140 0.98 1.66 7.92
C GLN A 140 1.33 3.14 7.77
N THR A 141 2.14 3.65 8.69
CA THR A 141 2.59 5.04 8.74
C THR A 141 4.01 5.11 9.27
N LYS A 142 4.75 6.17 8.98
CA LYS A 142 6.03 6.44 9.66
C LYS A 142 5.73 6.96 11.08
N PRO A 143 6.44 6.53 12.15
CA PRO A 143 7.60 5.65 12.19
C PRO A 143 7.24 4.17 12.43
N MET A 144 5.97 3.77 12.37
CA MET A 144 5.57 2.38 12.68
C MET A 144 6.25 1.36 11.75
N SER A 145 6.41 1.69 10.48
CA SER A 145 7.18 0.87 9.52
C SER A 145 8.67 0.80 9.88
N TYR A 146 9.27 1.90 10.36
CA TYR A 146 10.69 1.97 10.70
C TYR A 146 11.02 1.22 11.99
N ALA A 147 10.14 1.33 13.00
CA ALA A 147 10.26 0.61 14.26
C ALA A 147 10.04 -0.91 14.06
N ALA A 148 9.09 -1.32 13.21
CA ALA A 148 8.85 -2.72 12.90
C ALA A 148 10.00 -3.37 12.13
N SER A 149 10.55 -2.69 11.12
CA SER A 149 11.74 -3.17 10.38
C SER A 149 12.99 -3.23 11.27
N SER A 150 13.24 -2.19 12.08
CA SER A 150 14.40 -2.15 13.00
C SER A 150 14.29 -3.16 14.14
N ALA A 151 13.07 -3.52 14.57
CA ALA A 151 12.85 -4.57 15.56
C ALA A 151 12.95 -5.98 14.96
N ALA A 152 12.50 -6.18 13.72
CA ALA A 152 12.61 -7.46 13.01
C ALA A 152 14.07 -7.84 12.72
N ASP A 153 14.92 -6.87 12.36
CA ASP A 153 16.35 -7.07 12.15
C ASP A 153 17.12 -7.39 13.46
N ARG A 154 16.52 -7.16 14.63
CA ARG A 154 17.14 -7.48 15.94
C ARG A 154 16.70 -8.81 16.54
N HIS A 155 15.78 -9.54 15.91
CA HIS A 155 15.27 -10.82 16.41
C HIS A 155 15.53 -12.00 15.46
N THR A 156 16.34 -11.80 14.42
CA THR A 156 16.94 -12.89 13.65
C THR A 156 18.42 -12.99 14.00
N SER A 157 18.71 -13.76 15.04
CA SER A 157 20.03 -14.32 15.37
C SER A 157 19.83 -15.71 15.93
#